data_AF-A0A7K3XEH3-F1
#
_entry.id   AF-A0A7K3XEH3-F1
#
_cell.length_a   1.000
_cell.length_b   1.000
_cell.length_c   1.000
_cell.angle_alpha   90.00
_cell.angle_beta   90.00
_cell.angle_gamma   90.00
#
_symmetry.space_group_name_H-M   'P 1'
#
loop_
_entity.id
_entity.type
_entity.pdbx_description
1 polymer ?
#
loop_
_entity_poly.entity_id
_entity_poly.type
_entity_poly.pdbx_seq_one_letter_code
_entity_poly.pdbx_strand_id
1 'polypeptide(L)'
;MRCLASKTCQTLSRRNRSLKPYKKDTFVLDFYNAAADIKIAFDPYYTSTILSEETNPNKLNDLVDALEKFEVYNDEVVCDFFEKYSGNIARTILDPIIDSAAHIFRYELNLEKQIDFKIKSKIFFTNL
;
A
#
# COMPACT_ATOMS: atom_id res chain seq x y z
N MET A 1 -27.34 -26.61 -33.08
CA MET A 1 -26.98 -25.21 -33.36
C MET A 1 -25.79 -24.84 -32.48
N ARG A 2 -24.62 -24.69 -33.13
CA ARG A 2 -23.34 -24.09 -32.70
C ARG A 2 -22.64 -24.55 -31.40
N CYS A 3 -21.55 -25.29 -31.62
CA CYS A 3 -20.36 -25.35 -30.77
C CYS A 3 -19.62 -24.00 -30.72
N LEU A 4 -19.32 -23.58 -29.48
CA LEU A 4 -18.01 -23.25 -28.90
C LEU A 4 -17.17 -22.04 -29.36
N ALA A 5 -16.61 -21.41 -28.32
CA ALA A 5 -15.32 -20.74 -28.21
C ALA A 5 -15.29 -19.23 -28.53
N SER A 6 -15.66 -18.42 -27.53
CA SER A 6 -15.03 -17.10 -27.39
C SER A 6 -13.52 -17.33 -27.17
N LYS A 7 -12.70 -16.51 -27.82
CA LYS A 7 -11.22 -16.57 -27.82
C LYS A 7 -10.59 -16.69 -26.42
N THR A 8 -11.34 -16.31 -25.38
CA THR A 8 -10.92 -16.35 -23.97
C THR A 8 -10.74 -17.80 -23.46
N CYS A 9 -11.63 -18.72 -23.80
CA CYS A 9 -11.54 -20.12 -23.33
C CYS A 9 -10.37 -20.90 -23.98
N GLN A 10 -9.99 -20.54 -25.21
CA GLN A 10 -8.85 -21.16 -25.91
C GLN A 10 -7.49 -20.73 -25.32
N THR A 11 -7.43 -19.58 -24.66
CA THR A 11 -6.21 -19.06 -24.04
C THR A 11 -5.98 -19.69 -22.65
N LEU A 12 -7.04 -19.94 -21.89
CA LEU A 12 -6.94 -20.50 -20.54
C LEU A 12 -6.55 -22.00 -20.52
N SER A 13 -7.08 -22.80 -21.46
CA SER A 13 -6.80 -24.24 -21.57
C SER A 13 -5.33 -24.56 -21.83
N ARG A 14 -4.60 -23.66 -22.50
CA ARG A 14 -3.18 -23.85 -22.81
C ARG A 14 -2.25 -23.49 -21.67
N ARG A 15 -2.59 -22.50 -20.82
CA ARG A 15 -1.69 -22.03 -19.76
C ARG A 15 -1.80 -22.81 -18.44
N ASN A 16 -2.83 -23.63 -18.27
CA ASN A 16 -3.00 -24.46 -17.07
C ASN A 16 -2.36 -25.86 -17.17
N ARG A 17 -1.52 -26.10 -18.20
CA ARG A 17 -0.89 -27.42 -18.46
C ARG A 17 0.60 -27.51 -18.07
N SER A 18 1.20 -26.43 -17.56
CA SER A 18 2.60 -26.45 -17.14
C SER A 18 2.75 -25.89 -15.72
N LEU A 19 3.15 -26.78 -14.81
CA LEU A 19 3.70 -26.54 -13.47
C LEU A 19 2.72 -26.39 -12.28
N LYS A 20 1.95 -27.43 -11.98
CA LYS A 20 1.71 -27.80 -10.57
C LYS A 20 2.95 -28.56 -10.08
N PRO A 21 3.50 -28.28 -8.87
CA PRO A 21 2.80 -27.73 -7.70
C PRO A 21 3.03 -26.23 -7.38
N TYR A 22 3.73 -25.46 -8.21
CA TYR A 22 4.30 -24.17 -7.76
C TYR A 22 3.47 -22.91 -8.04
N LYS A 23 2.32 -23.01 -8.73
CA LYS A 23 1.51 -21.83 -9.06
C LYS A 23 0.27 -21.71 -8.17
N LYS A 24 0.34 -20.84 -7.15
CA LYS A 24 -0.79 -20.53 -6.26
C LYS A 24 -1.60 -19.29 -6.69
N ASP A 25 -1.01 -18.42 -7.51
CA ASP A 25 -1.65 -17.16 -7.89
C ASP A 25 -1.97 -17.10 -9.40
N THR A 26 -3.22 -16.80 -9.70
CA THR A 26 -3.73 -16.58 -11.06
C THR A 26 -3.98 -15.09 -11.26
N PHE A 27 -3.15 -14.45 -12.08
CA PHE A 27 -3.32 -13.06 -12.50
C PHE A 27 -3.92 -13.02 -13.91
N VAL A 28 -4.98 -12.23 -14.09
CA VAL A 28 -5.61 -11.97 -15.39
C VAL A 28 -5.34 -10.50 -15.72
N LEU A 29 -4.67 -10.25 -16.84
CA LEU A 29 -4.41 -8.91 -17.36
C LEU A 29 -5.18 -8.76 -18.66
N ASP A 30 -6.13 -7.83 -18.69
CA ASP A 30 -6.91 -7.47 -19.87
C ASP A 30 -6.78 -5.96 -20.09
N PHE A 31 -6.60 -5.56 -21.34
CA PHE A 31 -6.43 -4.17 -21.75
C PHE A 31 -7.64 -3.65 -22.57
N TYR A 32 -8.63 -4.51 -22.82
CA TYR A 32 -9.74 -4.21 -23.71
C TYR A 32 -11.06 -4.01 -22.97
N ASN A 33 -11.30 -4.76 -21.89
CA ASN A 33 -12.54 -4.70 -21.11
C ASN A 33 -12.36 -3.91 -19.82
N ALA A 34 -13.42 -3.20 -19.39
CA ALA A 34 -13.43 -2.51 -18.11
C ALA A 34 -13.37 -3.51 -16.95
N ALA A 35 -12.68 -3.12 -15.86
CA ALA A 35 -12.52 -3.98 -14.68
C ALA A 35 -13.86 -4.45 -14.08
N ALA A 36 -14.92 -3.65 -14.21
CA ALA A 36 -16.27 -3.98 -13.75
C ALA A 36 -16.87 -5.18 -14.50
N ASP A 37 -16.74 -5.22 -15.83
CA ASP A 37 -17.28 -6.31 -16.66
C ASP A 37 -16.54 -7.63 -16.42
N ILE A 38 -15.23 -7.53 -16.17
CA ILE A 38 -14.40 -8.67 -15.78
C ILE A 38 -14.83 -9.16 -14.39
N LYS A 39 -15.00 -8.27 -13.42
CA LYS A 39 -15.44 -8.65 -12.07
C LYS A 39 -16.76 -9.43 -12.10
N ILE A 40 -17.75 -8.96 -12.86
CA ILE A 40 -19.05 -9.63 -13.02
C ILE A 40 -18.89 -11.03 -13.63
N ALA A 41 -18.02 -11.18 -14.64
CA ALA A 41 -17.78 -12.47 -15.28
C ALA A 41 -17.06 -13.50 -14.38
N PHE A 42 -16.30 -13.03 -13.38
CA PHE A 42 -15.50 -13.87 -12.48
C PHE A 42 -16.11 -14.03 -11.07
N ASP A 43 -17.13 -13.24 -10.73
CA ASP A 43 -17.89 -13.27 -9.47
C ASP A 43 -18.41 -14.68 -9.08
N PRO A 44 -18.89 -15.54 -10.01
CA PRO A 44 -19.37 -16.87 -9.66
C PRO A 44 -18.27 -17.85 -9.23
N TYR A 45 -16.99 -17.54 -9.50
CA TYR A 45 -15.87 -18.48 -9.40
C TYR A 45 -14.80 -18.07 -8.37
N TYR A 46 -14.81 -16.82 -7.89
CA TYR A 46 -13.79 -16.29 -6.99
C TYR A 46 -14.40 -15.40 -5.90
N THR A 47 -14.40 -15.86 -4.65
CA THR A 47 -15.08 -15.24 -3.50
C THR A 47 -14.34 -14.03 -2.90
N SER A 48 -13.15 -13.67 -3.38
CA SER A 48 -12.44 -12.49 -2.87
C SER A 48 -11.67 -11.83 -4.00
N THR A 49 -12.31 -10.86 -4.65
CA THR A 49 -11.62 -9.90 -5.50
C THR A 49 -11.09 -8.79 -4.60
N ILE A 50 -9.80 -8.83 -4.27
CA ILE A 50 -9.08 -7.61 -3.88
C ILE A 50 -8.97 -6.82 -5.19
N LEU A 51 -9.88 -5.86 -5.36
CA LEU A 51 -9.81 -4.90 -6.44
C LEU A 51 -8.71 -3.92 -6.05
N SER A 52 -7.51 -4.12 -6.58
CA SER A 52 -6.46 -3.11 -6.57
C SER A 52 -6.95 -1.97 -7.45
N GLU A 53 -7.80 -1.10 -6.91
CA GLU A 53 -8.14 0.16 -7.56
C GLU A 53 -6.85 0.94 -7.81
N GLU A 54 -6.82 1.64 -8.94
CA GLU A 54 -5.70 2.49 -9.35
C GLU A 54 -5.17 3.28 -8.15
N THR A 55 -3.87 3.16 -7.91
CA THR A 55 -3.15 3.92 -6.90
C THR A 55 -3.37 5.40 -7.21
N ASN A 56 -4.34 6.03 -6.55
CA ASN A 56 -4.63 7.45 -6.73
C ASN A 56 -3.31 8.20 -6.47
N PRO A 57 -2.75 8.91 -7.46
CA PRO A 57 -1.43 9.53 -7.34
C PRO A 57 -1.35 10.53 -6.17
N ASN A 58 -2.50 11.05 -5.71
CA ASN A 58 -2.57 11.99 -4.60
C ASN A 58 -2.70 11.32 -3.23
N LYS A 59 -2.94 10.02 -3.15
CA LYS A 59 -3.20 9.32 -1.89
C LYS A 59 -2.02 9.36 -0.92
N LEU A 60 -0.80 9.35 -1.45
CA LEU A 60 0.41 9.51 -0.62
C LEU A 60 0.49 10.93 -0.04
N ASN A 61 0.24 11.95 -0.86
CA ASN A 61 0.22 13.34 -0.40
C ASN A 61 -0.86 13.56 0.66
N ASP A 62 -2.08 13.04 0.44
CA ASP A 62 -3.17 13.11 1.42
C ASP A 62 -2.79 12.44 2.77
N LEU A 63 -2.01 11.36 2.72
CA LEU A 63 -1.52 10.67 3.91
C LEU A 63 -0.42 11.48 4.62
N VAL A 64 0.50 12.11 3.87
CA VAL A 64 1.52 13.00 4.42
C VAL A 64 0.86 14.19 5.11
N ASP A 65 -0.04 14.89 4.42
CA ASP A 65 -0.78 16.02 4.96
C ASP A 65 -1.58 15.65 6.23
N ALA A 66 -2.11 14.42 6.27
CA ALA A 66 -2.81 13.91 7.43
C ALA A 66 -1.86 13.60 8.60
N LEU A 67 -0.66 13.08 8.33
CA LEU A 67 0.35 12.76 9.34
C LEU A 67 0.98 14.02 9.95
N GLU A 68 1.21 15.06 9.14
CA GLU A 68 1.75 16.34 9.60
C GLU A 68 0.83 17.06 10.60
N LYS A 69 -0.50 16.91 10.45
CA LYS A 69 -1.50 17.48 11.39
C LYS A 69 -1.41 16.95 12.82
N PHE A 70 -0.70 15.86 13.04
CA PHE A 70 -0.47 15.34 14.38
C PHE A 70 0.67 16.04 15.11
N GLU A 71 1.48 16.85 14.40
CA GLU A 71 2.61 17.62 14.93
C GLU A 71 3.63 16.76 15.70
N VAL A 72 3.66 15.45 15.43
CA VAL A 72 4.62 14.48 16.02
C VAL A 72 6.04 14.76 15.53
N TYR A 73 6.17 15.30 14.33
CA TYR A 73 7.40 15.78 13.73
C TYR A 73 7.07 17.00 12.86
N ASN A 74 8.08 17.75 12.46
CA ASN A 74 7.97 18.81 11.47
C ASN A 74 9.13 18.73 10.48
N ASP A 75 9.04 19.49 9.38
CA ASP A 75 10.07 19.48 8.33
C ASP A 75 11.45 19.83 8.85
N GLU A 76 11.55 20.81 9.77
CA GLU A 76 12.82 21.22 10.35
C GLU A 76 13.51 20.08 11.10
N VAL A 77 12.77 19.34 11.92
CA VAL A 77 13.24 18.18 12.68
C VAL A 77 13.64 17.04 11.74
N VAL A 78 12.86 16.80 10.68
CA VAL A 78 13.17 15.76 9.69
C VAL A 78 14.45 16.12 8.91
N CYS A 79 14.60 17.37 8.49
CA CYS A 79 15.81 17.85 7.82
C CYS A 79 17.03 17.76 8.74
N ASP A 80 16.94 18.25 9.97
CA ASP A 80 18.03 18.18 10.96
C ASP A 80 18.44 16.73 11.25
N PHE A 81 17.46 15.83 11.41
CA PHE A 81 17.73 14.40 11.57
C PHE A 81 18.45 13.83 10.35
N PHE A 82 17.96 14.14 9.13
CA PHE A 82 18.53 13.61 7.90
C PHE A 82 19.96 14.09 7.66
N GLU A 83 20.24 15.38 7.89
CA GLU A 83 21.58 15.95 7.76
C GLU A 83 22.57 15.26 8.72
N LYS A 84 22.18 15.10 9.99
CA LYS A 84 23.00 14.43 11.01
C LYS A 84 23.17 12.94 10.72
N TYR A 85 22.11 12.28 10.25
CA TYR A 85 22.13 10.87 9.87
C TYR A 85 23.05 10.62 8.67
N SER A 86 22.94 11.44 7.62
CA SER A 86 23.80 11.38 6.44
C SER A 86 25.27 11.69 6.77
N GLY A 87 25.50 12.57 7.75
CA GLY A 87 26.83 12.86 8.30
C GLY A 87 27.45 11.74 9.14
N ASN A 88 26.80 10.58 9.30
CA ASN A 88 27.24 9.47 10.17
C ASN A 88 27.54 9.92 11.62
N ILE A 89 26.78 10.87 12.12
CA ILE A 89 26.93 11.39 13.49
C ILE A 89 26.54 10.29 14.49
N ALA A 90 27.17 10.32 15.67
CA ALA A 90 26.89 9.38 16.74
C ALA A 90 25.42 9.39 17.17
N ARG A 91 24.91 8.20 17.51
CA ARG A 91 23.55 7.94 18.03
C ARG A 91 23.17 8.88 19.18
N THR A 92 24.11 9.22 20.05
CA THR A 92 23.89 10.13 21.19
C THR A 92 23.34 11.50 20.79
N ILE A 93 23.55 11.92 19.54
CA ILE A 93 23.01 13.18 19.00
C ILE A 93 21.71 12.95 18.22
N LEU A 94 21.54 11.78 17.62
CA LEU A 94 20.34 11.40 16.86
C LEU A 94 19.17 10.98 17.78
N ASP A 95 19.47 10.23 18.84
CA ASP A 95 18.46 9.67 19.76
C ASP A 95 17.60 10.78 20.40
N PRO A 96 18.14 11.92 20.88
CA PRO A 96 17.32 13.01 21.41
C PRO A 96 16.29 13.58 20.42
N ILE A 97 16.62 13.57 19.11
CA ILE A 97 15.71 14.07 18.07
C ILE A 97 14.53 13.10 17.91
N ILE A 98 14.81 11.80 17.88
CA ILE A 98 13.78 10.76 17.83
C ILE A 98 12.97 10.75 19.14
N ASP A 99 13.63 10.91 20.28
CA ASP A 99 13.00 10.92 21.60
C ASP A 99 12.03 12.09 21.76
N SER A 100 12.33 13.25 21.18
CA SER A 100 11.41 14.39 21.14
C SER A 100 10.13 14.05 20.39
N ALA A 101 10.21 13.47 19.19
CA ALA A 101 9.05 13.01 18.43
C ALA A 101 8.28 11.91 19.18
N ALA A 102 8.99 10.98 19.81
CA ALA A 102 8.40 9.92 20.62
C ALA A 102 7.67 10.48 21.86
N HIS A 103 8.19 11.55 22.46
CA HIS A 103 7.56 12.23 23.58
C HIS A 103 6.21 12.85 23.17
N ILE A 104 6.18 13.61 22.07
CA ILE A 104 4.95 14.22 21.53
C ILE A 104 3.91 13.12 21.27
N PHE A 105 4.32 12.06 20.55
CA PHE A 105 3.44 10.93 20.27
C PHE A 105 2.84 10.29 21.52
N ARG A 106 3.62 10.12 22.59
CA ARG A 106 3.19 9.40 23.81
C ARG A 106 2.36 10.26 24.76
N TYR A 107 2.71 11.53 24.90
CA TYR A 107 2.20 12.37 25.98
C TYR A 107 1.27 13.50 25.50
N GLU A 108 1.38 13.93 24.25
CA GLU A 108 0.56 15.04 23.71
C GLU A 108 -0.62 14.52 22.89
N LEU A 109 -0.48 13.35 22.25
CA LEU A 109 -1.59 12.69 21.54
C LEU A 109 -2.41 11.83 22.50
N ASN A 110 -3.74 11.92 22.38
CA ASN A 110 -4.66 10.99 23.04
C ASN A 110 -4.67 9.61 22.36
N LEU A 111 -5.30 8.62 22.99
CA LEU A 111 -5.32 7.24 22.50
C LEU A 111 -5.89 7.11 21.07
N GLU A 112 -6.96 7.85 20.76
CA GLU A 112 -7.57 7.85 19.42
C GLU A 112 -6.60 8.37 18.36
N LYS A 113 -5.96 9.52 18.62
CA LYS A 113 -4.95 10.10 17.72
C LYS A 113 -3.73 9.20 17.57
N GLN A 114 -3.27 8.56 18.64
CA GLN A 114 -2.16 7.60 18.58
C GLN A 114 -2.49 6.40 17.69
N ILE A 115 -3.71 5.88 17.77
CA ILE A 115 -4.17 4.78 16.93
C ILE A 115 -4.26 5.24 15.47
N ASP A 116 -4.88 6.39 15.21
CA ASP A 116 -5.06 6.92 13.87
C ASP A 116 -3.72 7.22 13.18
N PHE A 117 -2.79 7.86 13.89
CA PHE A 117 -1.42 8.09 13.42
C PHE A 117 -0.75 6.77 13.02
N LYS A 118 -0.78 5.74 13.87
CA LYS A 118 -0.19 4.43 13.57
C LYS A 118 -0.80 3.77 12.33
N ILE A 119 -2.13 3.85 12.19
CA ILE A 119 -2.83 3.28 11.02
C ILE A 119 -2.39 4.03 9.76
N LYS A 120 -2.42 5.36 9.76
CA LYS A 120 -2.00 6.20 8.62
C LYS A 120 -0.54 5.97 8.24
N SER A 121 0.37 5.93 9.20
CA SER A 121 1.78 5.61 8.95
C SER A 121 1.94 4.22 8.32
N LYS A 122 1.25 3.20 8.85
CA LYS A 122 1.30 1.85 8.29
C LYS A 122 0.79 1.80 6.85
N ILE A 123 -0.30 2.50 6.55
CA ILE A 123 -0.84 2.61 5.20
C ILE A 123 0.19 3.28 4.29
N PHE A 124 0.78 4.40 4.71
CA PHE A 124 1.80 5.12 3.95
C PHE A 124 2.96 4.20 3.55
N PHE A 125 3.56 3.45 4.49
CA PHE A 125 4.64 2.50 4.20
C PHE A 125 4.23 1.31 3.33
N THR A 126 2.95 0.95 3.29
CA THR A 126 2.45 -0.17 2.47
C THR A 126 2.19 0.27 1.01
N ASN A 127 2.02 1.58 0.79
CA ASN A 127 1.77 2.17 -0.54
C ASN A 127 3.03 2.79 -1.17
N LEU A 128 4.19 2.62 -0.52
CA LEU A 128 5.50 3.09 -0.95
C LEU A 128 6.22 1.96 -1.70
#